data_AF-G7GDV0-F1
#
_entry.id   AF-G7GDV0-F1
#
_cell.length_a   1.000
_cell.length_b   1.000
_cell.length_c   1.000
_cell.angle_alpha   90.00
_cell.angle_beta   90.00
_cell.angle_gamma   90.00
#
_symmetry.space_group_name_H-M   'P 1'
#
loop_
_entity.id
_entity.type
_entity.pdbx_description
1 polymer ?
#
loop_
_entity_poly.entity_id
_entity_poly.type
_entity_poly.pdbx_seq_one_letter_code
_entity_poly.pdbx_strand_id
1 'polypeptide(L)'
;MKNFIIQRGVNPIDKPDLLGLILKTTDLELGNRHTGFIILKQNQELSIAHLCGKNYRFERYEGTYVYTWINELDEAIIVPLMARLKNLSLKKTIDVEYSPIYSGNGVLDDKNGKYIVDPKFPTEGLTCATFVILMLENFGVNLIDKNSWKITEEDTIWFERMLNDCFFLFQDHFLEKLREDKGKYPRFRPEQVVAAACLYEDDPISFDEANEASKEILRQLEHHSC
;
A
#
# COMPACT_ATOMS: atom_id res chain seq x y z
N MET A 1 22.05 15.30 10.95
CA MET A 1 21.15 15.00 12.10
C MET A 1 19.98 14.17 11.56
N LYS A 2 19.51 13.15 12.28
CA LYS A 2 18.41 12.30 11.82
C LYS A 2 17.08 12.90 12.30
N ASN A 3 16.36 13.60 11.44
CA ASN A 3 15.04 14.10 11.75
C ASN A 3 14.01 12.99 11.51
N PHE A 4 13.73 12.20 12.54
CA PHE A 4 12.55 11.35 12.58
C PHE A 4 11.38 12.18 13.11
N ILE A 5 10.23 12.20 12.42
CA ILE A 5 9.00 12.83 12.90
C ILE A 5 7.96 11.75 13.28
N ILE A 6 7.22 12.06 14.34
CA ILE A 6 6.53 11.20 15.30
C ILE A 6 5.27 12.01 15.76
N GLN A 7 4.05 11.51 15.96
CA GLN A 7 3.59 10.13 16.24
C GLN A 7 2.09 9.92 15.90
N ARG A 8 1.66 8.67 15.67
CA ARG A 8 0.72 7.97 16.58
C ARG A 8 1.12 6.49 16.70
N GLY A 9 0.78 5.89 17.84
CA GLY A 9 1.40 4.67 18.35
C GLY A 9 2.66 4.98 19.17
N VAL A 10 2.59 4.75 20.49
CA VAL A 10 3.77 4.77 21.38
C VAL A 10 4.81 3.86 20.74
N ASN A 11 6.07 4.28 20.61
CA ASN A 11 7.13 3.32 20.27
C ASN A 11 7.27 2.43 21.53
N PRO A 12 6.70 1.22 21.58
CA PRO A 12 6.58 0.51 22.84
C PRO A 12 7.98 -0.03 23.08
N ILE A 13 8.66 0.55 24.06
CA ILE A 13 10.04 0.19 24.42
C ILE A 13 10.14 -1.31 24.76
N ASP A 14 8.98 -1.94 25.02
CA ASP A 14 8.77 -3.33 25.40
C ASP A 14 8.13 -4.23 24.29
N LYS A 15 7.71 -3.73 23.11
CA LYS A 15 7.26 -4.62 22.01
C LYS A 15 8.46 -5.04 21.14
N PRO A 16 8.65 -6.36 20.88
CA PRO A 16 9.85 -6.85 20.21
C PRO A 16 9.98 -6.42 18.74
N ASP A 17 8.93 -6.63 17.95
CA ASP A 17 8.86 -6.27 16.54
C ASP A 17 7.59 -5.44 16.29
N LEU A 18 7.69 -4.41 15.43
CA LEU A 18 6.56 -3.56 15.04
C LEU A 18 6.36 -3.57 13.53
N LEU A 19 5.09 -3.62 13.12
CA LEU A 19 4.64 -3.44 11.75
C LEU A 19 3.78 -2.18 11.64
N GLY A 20 4.05 -1.38 10.62
CA GLY A 20 3.32 -0.16 10.32
C GLY A 20 3.28 0.11 8.82
N LEU A 21 2.64 1.21 8.43
CA LEU A 21 2.64 1.68 7.05
C LEU A 21 3.36 3.03 6.92
N ILE A 22 3.95 3.28 5.75
CA ILE A 22 4.55 4.57 5.40
C ILE A 22 3.74 5.30 4.33
N LEU A 23 3.91 6.61 4.26
CA LEU A 23 3.58 7.42 3.10
C LEU A 23 4.76 8.32 2.73
N LYS A 24 5.06 8.41 1.44
CA LYS A 24 5.96 9.41 0.87
C LYS A 24 5.39 10.00 -0.41
N THR A 25 5.82 11.20 -0.75
CA THR A 25 5.62 11.77 -2.08
C THR A 25 6.68 11.22 -3.03
N THR A 26 6.28 10.80 -4.22
CA THR A 26 7.19 10.41 -5.31
C THR A 26 7.24 11.44 -6.43
N ASP A 27 6.19 12.25 -6.56
CA ASP A 27 6.12 13.36 -7.50
C ASP A 27 5.28 14.48 -6.87
N LEU A 28 5.90 15.65 -6.66
CA LEU A 28 5.27 16.81 -6.03
C LEU A 28 4.30 17.53 -6.98
N GLU A 29 4.60 17.58 -8.28
CA GLU A 29 3.78 18.28 -9.27
C GLU A 29 2.52 17.48 -9.60
N LEU A 30 2.69 16.16 -9.72
CA LEU A 30 1.61 15.23 -10.09
C LEU A 30 0.79 14.74 -8.89
N GLY A 31 1.23 15.06 -7.66
CA GLY A 31 0.63 14.59 -6.41
C GLY A 31 0.77 13.08 -6.17
N ASN A 32 1.67 12.40 -6.89
CA ASN A 32 1.83 10.95 -6.77
C ASN A 32 2.52 10.61 -5.44
N ARG A 33 1.93 9.66 -4.73
CA ARG A 33 2.38 9.17 -3.43
C ARG A 33 2.61 7.67 -3.48
N HIS A 34 3.37 7.16 -2.51
CA HIS A 34 3.75 5.76 -2.42
C HIS A 34 3.70 5.25 -0.98
N THR A 35 3.23 4.03 -0.81
CA THR A 35 3.12 3.35 0.49
C THR A 35 3.79 1.97 0.47
N GLY A 36 3.85 1.34 1.63
CA GLY A 36 4.49 0.06 1.90
C GLY A 36 4.57 -0.15 3.41
N PHE A 37 5.05 -1.31 3.82
CA PHE A 37 5.24 -1.61 5.23
C PHE A 37 6.54 -1.01 5.76
N ILE A 38 6.48 -0.36 6.91
CA ILE A 38 7.64 -0.14 7.79
C ILE A 38 7.70 -1.25 8.81
N ILE A 39 8.90 -1.78 9.00
CA ILE A 39 9.20 -2.88 9.91
C ILE A 39 10.30 -2.39 10.85
N LEU A 40 10.05 -2.36 12.15
CA LEU A 40 11.09 -2.19 13.18
C LEU A 40 11.30 -3.54 13.87
N LYS A 41 12.53 -4.04 13.84
CA LYS A 41 12.90 -5.28 14.54
C LYS A 41 13.46 -5.01 15.94
N GLN A 42 13.49 -6.04 16.79
CA GLN A 42 14.13 -6.03 18.12
C GLN A 42 15.51 -5.34 18.16
N ASN A 43 16.35 -5.55 17.14
CA ASN A 43 17.70 -4.98 17.03
C ASN A 43 17.72 -3.49 16.59
N GLN A 44 16.57 -2.80 16.62
CA GLN A 44 16.37 -1.43 16.14
C GLN A 44 16.70 -1.24 14.64
N GLU A 45 16.67 -2.32 13.86
CA GLU A 45 16.78 -2.24 12.40
C GLU A 45 15.42 -1.90 11.79
N LEU A 46 15.32 -0.69 11.24
CA LEU A 46 14.21 -0.24 10.40
C LEU A 46 14.41 -0.73 8.96
N SER A 47 13.41 -1.41 8.41
CA SER A 47 13.33 -1.85 7.01
C SER A 47 12.00 -1.43 6.40
N ILE A 48 11.97 -1.25 5.08
CA ILE A 48 10.76 -0.93 4.32
C ILE A 48 10.53 -1.98 3.25
N ALA A 49 9.31 -2.51 3.21
CA ALA A 49 8.86 -3.54 2.27
C ALA A 49 7.74 -2.98 1.36
N HIS A 50 8.01 -2.85 0.07
CA HIS A 50 7.11 -2.14 -0.86
C HIS A 50 7.19 -2.66 -2.31
N LEU A 51 6.09 -2.48 -3.06
CA LEU A 51 5.96 -2.85 -4.47
C LEU A 51 5.92 -1.61 -5.36
N CYS A 52 6.83 -1.52 -6.33
CA CYS A 52 6.95 -0.44 -7.30
C CYS A 52 6.87 -0.99 -8.74
N GLY A 53 5.67 -0.97 -9.31
CA GLY A 53 5.35 -1.73 -10.53
C GLY A 53 5.60 -3.22 -10.27
N LYS A 54 6.39 -3.88 -11.14
CA LYS A 54 6.81 -5.28 -10.98
C LYS A 54 7.98 -5.47 -9.99
N ASN A 55 8.59 -4.40 -9.47
CA ASN A 55 9.76 -4.47 -8.60
C ASN A 55 9.37 -4.48 -7.13
N TYR A 56 9.63 -5.59 -6.44
CA TYR A 56 9.45 -5.68 -5.00
C TYR A 56 10.76 -5.39 -4.27
N ARG A 57 10.73 -4.54 -3.26
CA ARG A 57 11.90 -4.10 -2.50
C ARG A 57 11.71 -4.34 -1.02
N PHE A 58 12.76 -4.88 -0.39
CA PHE A 58 12.93 -4.94 1.05
C PHE A 58 14.27 -4.27 1.35
N GLU A 59 14.23 -3.01 1.76
CA GLU A 59 15.42 -2.15 1.81
C GLU A 59 15.45 -1.28 3.08
N ARG A 60 16.64 -0.85 3.49
CA ARG A 60 16.76 0.28 4.43
C ARG A 60 16.43 1.54 3.64
N TYR A 61 15.66 2.45 4.23
CA TYR A 61 15.21 3.65 3.54
C TYR A 61 15.92 4.90 4.03
N GLU A 62 16.28 5.76 3.09
CA GLU A 62 16.94 7.04 3.32
C GLU A 62 16.11 8.14 2.64
N GLY A 63 15.53 9.05 3.43
CA GLY A 63 14.66 10.13 2.95
C GLY A 63 13.49 10.43 3.91
N THR A 64 12.73 11.47 3.60
CA THR A 64 11.51 11.83 4.35
C THR A 64 10.36 10.88 4.05
N TYR A 65 9.63 10.47 5.09
CA TYR A 65 8.34 9.81 5.03
C TYR A 65 7.56 10.15 6.31
N VAL A 66 6.23 10.07 6.23
CA VAL A 66 5.38 9.91 7.42
C VAL A 66 5.04 8.44 7.58
N TYR A 67 4.79 7.98 8.80
CA TYR A 67 4.45 6.58 9.07
C TYR A 67 3.50 6.46 10.25
N THR A 68 2.82 5.31 10.33
CA THR A 68 1.98 4.93 11.47
C THR A 68 2.22 3.48 11.82
N TRP A 69 2.14 3.13 13.11
CA TRP A 69 2.13 1.75 13.58
C TRP A 69 0.70 1.22 13.61
N ILE A 70 0.50 -0.05 13.24
CA ILE A 70 -0.80 -0.70 13.41
C ILE A 70 -0.81 -1.30 14.82
N ASN A 71 -1.42 -0.58 15.78
CA ASN A 71 -1.17 -0.80 17.22
C ASN A 71 -1.62 -2.18 17.72
N GLU A 72 -2.76 -2.65 17.22
CA GLU A 72 -3.48 -3.84 17.71
C GLU A 72 -3.10 -5.16 17.00
N LEU A 73 -2.05 -5.18 16.16
CA LEU A 73 -1.61 -6.46 15.58
C LEU A 73 -0.96 -7.38 16.62
N ASP A 74 -1.45 -8.61 16.70
CA ASP A 74 -0.86 -9.72 17.44
C ASP A 74 0.51 -10.10 16.85
N GLU A 75 1.46 -10.51 17.70
CA GLU A 75 2.75 -11.05 17.29
C GLU A 75 2.60 -12.28 16.37
N ALA A 76 1.54 -13.08 16.57
CA ALA A 76 1.15 -14.19 15.71
C ALA A 76 0.78 -13.78 14.27
N ILE A 77 0.44 -12.51 14.04
CA ILE A 77 0.23 -11.91 12.71
C ILE A 77 1.51 -11.23 12.23
N ILE A 78 2.14 -10.40 13.08
CA ILE A 78 3.32 -9.60 12.75
C ILE A 78 4.48 -10.49 12.27
N VAL A 79 4.83 -11.53 13.01
CA VAL A 79 6.03 -12.35 12.72
C VAL A 79 5.90 -13.12 11.40
N PRO A 80 4.79 -13.84 11.11
CA PRO A 80 4.58 -14.47 9.81
C PRO A 80 4.51 -13.47 8.63
N LEU A 81 3.87 -12.31 8.81
CA LEU A 81 3.79 -11.28 7.78
C LEU A 81 5.16 -10.67 7.47
N MET A 82 5.95 -10.33 8.50
CA MET A 82 7.34 -9.89 8.34
C MET A 82 8.22 -10.95 7.66
N ALA A 83 8.07 -12.22 8.03
CA ALA A 83 8.79 -13.32 7.38
C ALA A 83 8.40 -13.46 5.90
N ARG A 84 7.10 -13.34 5.56
CA ARG A 84 6.60 -13.38 4.18
C ARG A 84 7.12 -12.21 3.35
N LEU A 85 7.03 -10.99 3.86
CA LEU A 85 7.60 -9.79 3.23
C LEU A 85 9.12 -9.94 2.99
N LYS A 86 9.86 -10.48 3.95
CA LYS A 86 11.29 -10.77 3.76
C LYS A 86 11.54 -11.85 2.71
N ASN A 87 10.74 -12.92 2.67
CA ASN A 87 10.91 -14.00 1.70
C ASN A 87 10.62 -13.55 0.25
N LEU A 88 9.64 -12.67 0.03
CA LEU A 88 9.39 -12.07 -1.28
C LEU A 88 10.60 -11.30 -1.83
N SER A 89 11.50 -10.79 -0.97
CA SER A 89 12.70 -10.06 -1.41
C SER A 89 13.70 -10.95 -2.15
N LEU A 90 13.63 -12.27 -1.95
CA LEU A 90 14.44 -13.25 -2.66
C LEU A 90 14.09 -13.33 -4.16
N LYS A 91 12.90 -12.87 -4.55
CA LYS A 91 12.44 -12.80 -5.96
C LYS A 91 12.88 -11.53 -6.68
N LYS A 92 13.00 -10.41 -5.96
CA LYS A 92 13.22 -9.03 -6.45
C LYS A 92 12.12 -8.47 -7.37
N THR A 93 11.50 -9.30 -8.19
CA THR A 93 10.34 -8.95 -9.01
C THR A 93 9.16 -9.85 -8.69
N ILE A 94 7.95 -9.29 -8.77
CA ILE A 94 6.69 -10.03 -8.72
C ILE A 94 6.08 -10.01 -10.13
N ASP A 95 5.66 -11.17 -10.61
CA ASP A 95 4.88 -11.32 -11.85
C ASP A 95 3.44 -10.88 -11.59
N VAL A 96 3.20 -9.57 -11.74
CA VAL A 96 1.92 -8.90 -11.52
C VAL A 96 1.80 -7.66 -12.41
N GLU A 97 0.64 -7.40 -13.01
CA GLU A 97 0.44 -6.16 -13.75
C GLU A 97 0.20 -4.97 -12.80
N TYR A 98 0.69 -3.79 -13.18
CA TYR A 98 0.45 -2.57 -12.41
C TYR A 98 -0.95 -2.03 -12.74
N SER A 99 -1.92 -2.33 -11.89
CA SER A 99 -3.31 -1.92 -12.12
C SER A 99 -3.95 -1.39 -10.84
N PRO A 100 -4.75 -0.31 -10.90
CA PRO A 100 -5.58 0.15 -9.79
C PRO A 100 -6.82 -0.75 -9.57
N ILE A 101 -7.14 -1.64 -10.51
CA ILE A 101 -8.25 -2.59 -10.37
C ILE A 101 -7.84 -3.66 -9.35
N TYR A 102 -8.60 -3.77 -8.26
CA TYR A 102 -8.37 -4.73 -7.19
C TYR A 102 -9.71 -5.30 -6.70
N SER A 103 -9.90 -6.60 -6.83
CA SER A 103 -11.13 -7.28 -6.36
C SER A 103 -11.00 -7.81 -4.92
N GLY A 104 -9.77 -8.04 -4.46
CA GLY A 104 -9.48 -8.77 -3.23
C GLY A 104 -9.60 -10.30 -3.35
N ASN A 105 -9.86 -10.85 -4.54
CA ASN A 105 -9.92 -12.29 -4.78
C ASN A 105 -8.60 -12.87 -5.32
N GLY A 106 -7.70 -12.02 -5.85
CA GLY A 106 -6.41 -12.47 -6.36
C GLY A 106 -5.46 -12.96 -5.27
N VAL A 107 -4.56 -13.86 -5.62
CA VAL A 107 -3.65 -14.53 -4.67
C VAL A 107 -2.20 -14.36 -5.11
N LEU A 108 -1.34 -13.89 -4.20
CA LEU A 108 0.10 -13.87 -4.42
C LEU A 108 0.73 -15.22 -4.05
N ASP A 109 1.16 -15.98 -5.05
CA ASP A 109 1.97 -17.18 -4.89
C ASP A 109 3.42 -16.80 -4.58
N ASP A 110 3.79 -16.83 -3.29
CA ASP A 110 5.14 -16.51 -2.81
C ASP A 110 6.22 -17.44 -3.39
N LYS A 111 5.87 -18.71 -3.67
CA LYS A 111 6.83 -19.72 -4.14
C LYS A 111 7.32 -19.36 -5.53
N ASN A 112 6.43 -18.87 -6.40
CA ASN A 112 6.79 -18.44 -7.75
C ASN A 112 7.00 -16.91 -7.86
N GLY A 113 6.54 -16.14 -6.88
CA GLY A 113 6.53 -14.67 -6.92
C GLY A 113 5.51 -14.14 -7.93
N LYS A 114 4.32 -14.77 -8.03
CA LYS A 114 3.32 -14.48 -9.07
C LYS A 114 1.98 -14.11 -8.47
N TYR A 115 1.37 -13.03 -8.96
CA TYR A 115 -0.01 -12.71 -8.66
C TYR A 115 -0.95 -13.47 -9.59
N ILE A 116 -1.86 -14.25 -8.99
CA ILE A 116 -2.87 -15.04 -9.68
C ILE A 116 -4.17 -14.25 -9.57
N VAL A 117 -4.57 -13.59 -10.66
CA VAL A 117 -5.82 -12.81 -10.75
C VAL A 117 -7.05 -13.72 -10.75
N ASP A 118 -8.17 -13.23 -10.22
CA ASP A 118 -9.48 -13.87 -10.42
C ASP A 118 -9.87 -13.74 -11.92
N PRO A 119 -10.21 -14.82 -12.64
CA PRO A 119 -10.62 -14.75 -14.04
C PRO A 119 -11.81 -13.83 -14.34
N LYS A 120 -12.60 -13.45 -13.33
CA LYS A 120 -13.68 -12.45 -13.45
C LYS A 120 -13.16 -11.01 -13.57
N PHE A 121 -11.93 -10.76 -13.12
CA PHE A 121 -11.28 -9.45 -13.11
C PHE A 121 -9.93 -9.54 -13.88
N PRO A 122 -9.96 -9.76 -15.21
CA PRO A 122 -8.75 -10.00 -16.01
C PRO A 122 -7.81 -8.78 -16.13
N THR A 123 -8.26 -7.61 -15.69
CA THR A 123 -7.53 -6.34 -15.59
C THR A 123 -7.01 -6.06 -14.19
N GLU A 124 -7.23 -6.97 -13.23
CA GLU A 124 -6.76 -6.86 -11.86
C GLU A 124 -5.23 -6.87 -11.79
N GLY A 125 -4.69 -6.13 -10.83
CA GLY A 125 -3.27 -6.09 -10.56
C GLY A 125 -2.97 -5.40 -9.24
N LEU A 126 -1.71 -5.03 -9.02
CA LEU A 126 -1.28 -4.44 -7.77
C LEU A 126 -0.60 -3.08 -7.97
N THR A 127 -1.04 -2.13 -7.16
CA THR A 127 -0.34 -0.89 -6.84
C THR A 127 0.40 -1.07 -5.51
N CYS A 128 1.16 -0.08 -5.08
CA CYS A 128 1.77 -0.10 -3.74
C CYS A 128 0.71 -0.15 -2.61
N ALA A 129 -0.46 0.47 -2.81
CA ALA A 129 -1.57 0.47 -1.86
C ALA A 129 -2.33 -0.87 -1.83
N THR A 130 -2.68 -1.41 -2.99
CA THR A 130 -3.41 -2.70 -3.07
C THR A 130 -2.51 -3.89 -2.73
N PHE A 131 -1.19 -3.79 -2.91
CA PHE A 131 -0.23 -4.73 -2.33
C PHE A 131 -0.28 -4.74 -0.80
N VAL A 132 -0.34 -3.58 -0.14
CA VAL A 132 -0.46 -3.51 1.33
C VAL A 132 -1.77 -4.15 1.81
N ILE A 133 -2.89 -3.82 1.16
CA ILE A 133 -4.21 -4.40 1.49
C ILE A 133 -4.18 -5.93 1.35
N LEU A 134 -3.75 -6.45 0.19
CA LEU A 134 -3.63 -7.89 -0.06
C LEU A 134 -2.79 -8.61 1.00
N MET A 135 -1.64 -8.04 1.34
CA MET A 135 -0.73 -8.64 2.31
C MET A 135 -1.34 -8.69 3.71
N LEU A 136 -2.10 -7.69 4.12
CA LEU A 136 -2.83 -7.68 5.41
C LEU A 136 -4.02 -8.65 5.39
N GLU A 137 -4.83 -8.65 4.33
CA GLU A 137 -5.99 -9.54 4.17
C GLU A 137 -5.57 -11.03 4.19
N ASN A 138 -4.41 -11.36 3.62
CA ASN A 138 -3.87 -12.73 3.67
C ASN A 138 -3.47 -13.23 5.08
N PHE A 139 -3.37 -12.34 6.08
CA PHE A 139 -3.21 -12.70 7.49
C PHE A 139 -4.47 -12.39 8.33
N GLY A 140 -5.62 -12.19 7.69
CA GLY A 140 -6.90 -11.94 8.35
C GLY A 140 -7.15 -10.50 8.79
N VAL A 141 -6.24 -9.56 8.49
CA VAL A 141 -6.37 -8.15 8.85
C VAL A 141 -7.14 -7.41 7.76
N ASN A 142 -8.44 -7.23 7.95
CA ASN A 142 -9.30 -6.47 7.06
C ASN A 142 -9.19 -4.97 7.37
N LEU A 143 -8.13 -4.33 6.89
CA LEU A 143 -7.81 -2.94 7.24
C LEU A 143 -8.92 -1.92 6.88
N ILE A 144 -9.69 -2.21 5.82
CA ILE A 144 -10.66 -1.30 5.23
C ILE A 144 -11.98 -2.00 4.89
N ASP A 145 -13.11 -1.31 5.05
CA ASP A 145 -14.36 -1.77 4.45
C ASP A 145 -14.36 -1.44 2.95
N LYS A 146 -13.98 -2.43 2.14
CA LYS A 146 -13.99 -2.35 0.67
C LYS A 146 -15.37 -2.02 0.09
N ASN A 147 -16.47 -2.31 0.78
CA ASN A 147 -17.83 -2.02 0.29
C ASN A 147 -18.20 -0.54 0.44
N SER A 148 -17.60 0.16 1.41
CA SER A 148 -17.75 1.61 1.55
C SER A 148 -16.98 2.42 0.50
N TRP A 149 -16.04 1.80 -0.24
CA TRP A 149 -15.11 2.52 -1.11
C TRP A 149 -15.77 3.11 -2.34
N LYS A 150 -15.64 4.44 -2.49
CA LYS A 150 -16.32 5.23 -3.51
C LYS A 150 -15.42 5.43 -4.72
N ILE A 151 -16.06 5.61 -5.89
CA ILE A 151 -15.40 6.08 -7.11
C ILE A 151 -15.57 7.59 -7.16
N THR A 152 -14.47 8.33 -7.20
CA THR A 152 -14.51 9.80 -7.32
C THR A 152 -14.12 10.28 -8.71
N GLU A 153 -14.46 11.53 -9.02
CA GLU A 153 -14.02 12.20 -10.25
C GLU A 153 -12.47 12.29 -10.32
N GLU A 154 -11.82 12.59 -9.19
CA GLU A 154 -10.36 12.63 -9.08
C GLU A 154 -9.71 11.26 -9.36
N ASP A 155 -10.33 10.16 -8.93
CA ASP A 155 -9.83 8.82 -9.26
C ASP A 155 -9.93 8.55 -10.76
N THR A 156 -11.00 9.02 -11.40
CA THR A 156 -11.20 8.90 -12.86
C THR A 156 -10.16 9.71 -13.62
N ILE A 157 -9.91 10.96 -13.22
CA ILE A 157 -8.88 11.84 -13.80
C ILE A 157 -7.48 11.23 -13.62
N TRP A 158 -7.17 10.70 -12.42
CA TRP A 158 -5.90 10.01 -12.17
C TRP A 158 -5.77 8.75 -13.03
N PHE A 159 -6.85 7.99 -13.24
CA PHE A 159 -6.85 6.79 -14.08
C PHE A 159 -6.54 7.14 -15.53
N GLU A 160 -7.16 8.21 -16.09
CA GLU A 160 -6.85 8.69 -17.44
C GLU A 160 -5.39 9.10 -17.59
N ARG A 161 -4.85 9.82 -16.61
CA ARG A 161 -3.43 10.19 -16.57
C ARG A 161 -2.54 8.94 -16.52
N MET A 162 -2.80 7.99 -15.63
CA MET A 162 -2.07 6.72 -15.55
C MET A 162 -2.10 5.95 -16.87
N LEU A 163 -3.25 5.87 -17.55
CA LEU A 163 -3.37 5.22 -18.87
C LEU A 163 -2.56 5.90 -19.97
N ASN A 164 -2.34 7.21 -19.88
CA ASN A 164 -1.58 7.99 -20.85
C ASN A 164 -0.08 8.04 -20.51
N ASP A 165 0.26 8.17 -19.23
CA ASP A 165 1.62 8.33 -18.71
C ASP A 165 2.36 6.98 -18.58
N CYS A 166 1.62 5.87 -18.45
CA CYS A 166 2.18 4.52 -18.25
C CYS A 166 1.80 3.51 -19.36
N PHE A 167 1.24 3.96 -20.50
CA PHE A 167 0.79 3.06 -21.59
C PHE A 167 1.86 2.03 -22.00
N PHE A 168 3.13 2.42 -22.00
CA PHE A 168 4.28 1.60 -22.39
C PHE A 168 4.61 0.45 -21.41
N LEU A 169 3.97 0.41 -20.23
CA LEU A 169 4.12 -0.69 -19.26
C LEU A 169 3.18 -1.86 -19.57
N PHE A 170 2.21 -1.68 -20.48
CA PHE A 170 1.13 -2.63 -20.72
C PHE A 170 1.26 -3.33 -22.08
N GLN A 171 0.72 -4.54 -22.16
CA GLN A 171 0.41 -5.16 -23.45
C GLN A 171 -0.87 -4.53 -24.02
N ASP A 172 -0.95 -4.33 -25.34
CA ASP A 172 -2.05 -3.62 -26.00
C ASP A 172 -3.44 -4.11 -25.57
N HIS A 173 -3.66 -5.44 -25.57
CA HIS A 173 -4.93 -6.05 -25.17
C HIS A 173 -5.28 -5.87 -23.69
N PHE A 174 -4.27 -5.74 -22.81
CA PHE A 174 -4.50 -5.41 -21.41
C PHE A 174 -4.87 -3.94 -21.25
N LEU A 175 -4.17 -3.04 -21.97
CA LEU A 175 -4.43 -1.60 -21.97
C LEU A 175 -5.83 -1.26 -22.51
N GLU A 176 -6.28 -1.95 -23.57
CA GLU A 176 -7.64 -1.81 -24.12
C GLU A 176 -8.70 -2.15 -23.06
N LYS A 177 -8.61 -3.32 -22.42
CA LYS A 177 -9.53 -3.71 -21.34
C LYS A 177 -9.45 -2.79 -20.13
N LEU A 178 -8.24 -2.35 -19.76
CA LEU A 178 -8.05 -1.44 -18.63
C LEU A 178 -8.69 -0.06 -18.91
N ARG A 179 -8.73 0.39 -20.16
CA ARG A 179 -9.51 1.57 -20.60
C ARG A 179 -11.01 1.35 -20.48
N GLU A 180 -11.50 0.16 -20.83
CA GLU A 180 -12.93 -0.19 -20.65
C GLU A 180 -13.36 -0.18 -19.18
N ASP A 181 -12.46 -0.51 -18.24
CA ASP A 181 -12.74 -0.58 -16.80
C ASP A 181 -12.59 0.75 -16.04
N LYS A 182 -12.19 1.83 -16.73
CA LYS A 182 -12.12 3.18 -16.16
C LYS A 182 -13.47 3.57 -15.54
N GLY A 183 -13.45 3.95 -14.26
CA GLY A 183 -14.63 4.41 -13.52
C GLY A 183 -15.62 3.30 -13.11
N LYS A 184 -15.28 2.01 -13.28
CA LYS A 184 -16.09 0.89 -12.77
C LYS A 184 -15.70 0.43 -11.37
N TYR A 185 -14.48 0.73 -10.92
CA TYR A 185 -13.90 0.21 -9.69
C TYR A 185 -13.32 1.33 -8.81
N PRO A 186 -13.46 1.26 -7.48
CA PRO A 186 -12.85 2.21 -6.56
C PRO A 186 -11.32 2.12 -6.59
N ARG A 187 -10.66 3.26 -6.36
CA ARG A 187 -9.21 3.34 -6.23
C ARG A 187 -8.82 3.40 -4.75
N PHE A 188 -7.95 2.49 -4.33
CA PHE A 188 -7.33 2.55 -3.00
C PHE A 188 -6.10 3.45 -3.06
N ARG A 189 -6.18 4.65 -2.48
CA ARG A 189 -5.09 5.63 -2.52
C ARG A 189 -4.08 5.38 -1.40
N PRO A 190 -2.76 5.56 -1.64
CA PRO A 190 -1.73 5.35 -0.61
C PRO A 190 -2.00 6.08 0.72
N GLU A 191 -2.39 7.34 0.66
CA GLU A 191 -2.70 8.18 1.82
C GLU A 191 -3.94 7.72 2.61
N GLN A 192 -4.95 7.18 1.92
CA GLN A 192 -6.16 6.64 2.56
C GLN A 192 -5.87 5.29 3.24
N VAL A 193 -5.04 4.44 2.63
CA VAL A 193 -4.62 3.16 3.23
C VAL A 193 -3.75 3.39 4.47
N VAL A 194 -2.86 4.39 4.44
CA VAL A 194 -2.06 4.78 5.61
C VAL A 194 -2.93 5.46 6.68
N ALA A 195 -3.95 6.22 6.29
CA ALA A 195 -4.94 6.76 7.23
C ALA A 195 -5.75 5.66 7.92
N ALA A 196 -6.23 4.66 7.19
CA ALA A 196 -6.90 3.50 7.76
C ALA A 196 -6.00 2.79 8.79
N ALA A 197 -4.72 2.57 8.49
CA ALA A 197 -3.76 1.98 9.44
C ALA A 197 -3.49 2.83 10.70
N CYS A 198 -3.80 4.12 10.68
CA CYS A 198 -3.71 5.00 11.84
C CYS A 198 -4.98 4.97 12.71
N LEU A 199 -6.12 4.58 12.14
CA LEU A 199 -7.42 4.50 12.81
C LEU A 199 -7.83 3.08 13.21
N TYR A 200 -7.16 2.05 12.67
CA TYR A 200 -7.53 0.65 12.85
C TYR A 200 -7.38 0.17 14.30
N GLU A 201 -8.52 -0.18 14.90
CA GLU A 201 -8.68 -0.75 16.24
C GLU A 201 -9.49 -2.07 16.13
N ASP A 202 -9.01 -2.98 15.27
CA ASP A 202 -9.65 -4.26 14.87
C ASP A 202 -10.99 -4.21 14.12
N ASP A 203 -11.55 -3.01 13.90
CA ASP A 203 -12.66 -2.79 12.96
C ASP A 203 -12.18 -2.22 11.60
N PRO A 204 -12.72 -2.70 10.45
CA PRO A 204 -12.36 -2.19 9.12
C PRO A 204 -12.79 -0.74 8.89
N ILE A 205 -11.85 0.12 8.48
CA ILE A 205 -12.08 1.56 8.34
C ILE A 205 -12.84 1.88 7.05
N SER A 206 -13.85 2.75 7.12
CA SER A 206 -14.63 3.16 5.96
C SER A 206 -13.92 4.20 5.08
N PHE A 207 -14.38 4.35 3.84
CA PHE A 207 -13.89 5.35 2.90
C PHE A 207 -13.94 6.77 3.46
N ASP A 208 -15.05 7.18 4.09
CA ASP A 208 -15.20 8.56 4.55
C ASP A 208 -14.24 8.86 5.72
N GLU A 209 -14.05 7.91 6.64
CA GLU A 209 -13.08 8.02 7.75
C GLU A 209 -11.63 8.06 7.23
N ALA A 210 -11.26 7.14 6.36
CA ALA A 210 -9.94 7.09 5.74
C ALA A 210 -9.65 8.35 4.92
N ASN A 211 -10.65 8.86 4.19
CA ASN A 211 -10.54 10.08 3.38
C ASN A 211 -10.37 11.33 4.25
N GLU A 212 -11.16 11.50 5.31
CA GLU A 212 -11.01 12.64 6.24
C GLU A 212 -9.67 12.59 6.98
N ALA A 213 -9.27 11.44 7.51
CA ALA A 213 -7.99 11.30 8.21
C ALA A 213 -6.76 11.45 7.28
N SER A 214 -6.89 11.09 5.99
CA SER A 214 -5.80 11.29 5.02
C SER A 214 -5.40 12.75 4.86
N LYS A 215 -6.31 13.71 5.05
CA LYS A 215 -6.02 15.16 4.94
C LYS A 215 -4.97 15.61 5.94
N GLU A 216 -5.03 15.10 7.17
CA GLU A 216 -4.05 15.41 8.21
C GLU A 216 -2.69 14.75 7.92
N ILE A 217 -2.69 13.52 7.39
CA ILE A 217 -1.46 12.83 6.97
C ILE A 217 -0.77 13.59 5.81
N LEU A 218 -1.53 14.08 4.84
CA LEU A 218 -1.01 14.91 3.74
C LEU A 218 -0.42 16.22 4.27
N ARG A 219 -1.15 16.92 5.17
CA ARG A 219 -0.67 18.16 5.81
C ARG A 219 0.65 17.96 6.56
N GLN A 220 0.83 16.82 7.25
CA GLN A 220 2.09 16.48 7.90
C GLN A 220 3.20 16.18 6.88
N LEU A 221 2.90 15.42 5.83
CA LEU A 221 3.88 15.09 4.78
C LEU A 221 4.38 16.33 4.03
N GLU A 222 3.50 17.29 3.73
CA GLU A 222 3.86 18.59 3.14
C GLU A 222 4.80 19.38 4.06
N HIS A 223 4.47 19.50 5.35
CA HIS A 223 5.26 20.25 6.33
C HIS A 223 6.69 19.71 6.54
N HIS A 224 6.94 18.45 6.15
CA HIS A 224 8.23 17.79 6.30
C HIS A 224 8.95 17.49 4.98
N SER A 225 8.36 17.85 3.84
CA SER A 225 8.97 17.75 2.50
C SER A 225 9.76 19.02 2.09
N CYS A 226 9.97 19.97 3.01
CA CYS A 226 10.77 21.19 2.85
C CYS A 226 12.12 21.11 3.60
#